data_AF-A0A8T4LA75-F1
#
_entry.id   AF-A0A8T4LA75-F1
#
_cell.length_a   1.000
_cell.length_b   1.000
_cell.length_c   1.000
_cell.angle_alpha   90.00
_cell.angle_beta   90.00
_cell.angle_gamma   90.00
#
_symmetry.space_group_name_H-M   'P 1'
#
loop_
_entity.id
_entity.type
_entity.pdbx_description
1 polymer ?
#
loop_
_entity_poly.entity_id
_entity_poly.type
_entity_poly.pdbx_seq_one_letter_code
_entity_poly.pdbx_strand_id
1 'polypeptide(L)'
;MAVDKRVDRRRPEERRGQGKPTAGATRRAQLYRQTLEGIGEQNRRMESMRVALELAQAEVWNWADVANPRPWADYFATLSVVHDFNVGREKLVRRATLLKQMGSGARVEAASVLNQAKAAAAYAQEMKGIFFRLTDLDAKVGLIPSKLSPSQRAEVQGALKRALSLLDEHRRQIAAGSIHESDNDREVRMLLERHLSVVAGRFEGG
;
A
#
# COMPACT_ATOMS: atom_id res chain seq x y z
N MET A 1 -81.58 33.60 -0.65
CA MET A 1 -81.14 32.39 0.09
C MET A 1 -81.18 31.24 -0.91
N ALA A 2 -80.16 30.44 -1.19
CA ALA A 2 -78.89 30.19 -0.53
C ALA A 2 -77.78 29.96 -1.58
N VAL A 3 -76.56 30.35 -1.24
CA VAL A 3 -75.33 30.12 -2.01
C VAL A 3 -74.85 28.71 -1.69
N ASP A 4 -74.86 27.80 -2.66
CA ASP A 4 -74.33 26.45 -2.45
C ASP A 4 -72.82 26.41 -2.67
N LYS A 5 -72.14 25.80 -1.71
CA LYS A 5 -70.69 25.87 -1.51
C LYS A 5 -69.98 24.81 -2.35
N ARG A 6 -68.89 25.27 -2.98
CA ARG A 6 -67.87 24.46 -3.66
C ARG A 6 -67.49 23.20 -2.88
N VAL A 7 -67.43 22.07 -3.56
CA VAL A 7 -66.51 20.97 -3.22
C VAL A 7 -65.77 20.55 -4.48
N ASP A 8 -64.63 21.18 -4.69
CA ASP A 8 -63.57 20.78 -5.61
C ASP A 8 -63.11 19.37 -5.21
N ARG A 9 -63.58 18.34 -5.93
CA ARG A 9 -63.13 16.94 -5.77
C ARG A 9 -61.73 16.79 -6.33
N ARG A 10 -60.73 17.34 -5.64
CA ARG A 10 -59.33 16.95 -5.85
C ARG A 10 -59.18 15.51 -5.36
N ARG A 11 -58.83 14.61 -6.29
CA ARG A 11 -58.37 13.26 -5.97
C ARG A 11 -57.30 13.34 -4.88
N PRO A 12 -57.34 12.48 -3.85
CA PRO A 12 -56.16 12.24 -3.07
C PRO A 12 -55.16 11.55 -4.01
N GLU A 13 -54.15 12.28 -4.47
CA GLU A 13 -52.89 11.65 -4.83
C GLU A 13 -52.32 11.07 -3.53
N GLU A 14 -52.78 9.88 -3.18
CA GLU A 14 -52.18 9.05 -2.16
C GLU A 14 -50.76 8.73 -2.61
N ARG A 15 -49.84 9.56 -2.09
CA ARG A 15 -48.52 9.21 -1.60
C ARG A 15 -48.06 7.87 -2.16
N ARG A 16 -47.30 7.91 -3.26
CA ARG A 16 -46.43 6.80 -3.68
C ARG A 16 -45.58 6.43 -2.47
N GLY A 17 -46.06 5.43 -1.73
CA GLY A 17 -45.44 4.96 -0.52
C GLY A 17 -44.04 4.53 -0.86
N GLN A 18 -43.07 5.18 -0.23
CA GLN A 18 -41.78 4.58 0.03
C GLN A 18 -42.06 3.23 0.69
N GLY A 19 -42.05 2.16 -0.09
CA GLY A 19 -42.21 0.81 0.41
C GLY A 19 -41.19 0.60 1.54
N LYS A 20 -41.62 -0.01 2.65
CA LYS A 20 -40.70 -0.40 3.73
C LYS A 20 -39.45 -1.02 3.09
N PRO A 21 -38.23 -0.58 3.46
CA PRO A 21 -37.01 -1.16 2.89
C PRO A 21 -37.09 -2.68 3.00
N THR A 22 -36.90 -3.38 1.88
CA THR A 22 -36.89 -4.84 1.89
C THR A 22 -35.79 -5.31 2.84
N ALA A 23 -35.94 -6.47 3.49
CA ALA A 23 -34.91 -7.01 4.38
C ALA A 23 -33.52 -7.07 3.72
N GLY A 24 -33.47 -7.29 2.39
CA GLY A 24 -32.26 -7.22 1.58
C GLY A 24 -31.66 -5.81 1.45
N ALA A 25 -32.48 -4.77 1.29
CA ALA A 25 -32.03 -3.38 1.27
C ALA A 25 -31.46 -2.95 2.64
N THR A 26 -32.12 -3.34 3.73
CA THR A 26 -31.67 -3.08 5.11
C THR A 26 -30.34 -3.78 5.40
N ARG A 27 -30.21 -5.06 5.03
CA ARG A 27 -28.95 -5.82 5.19
C ARG A 27 -27.81 -5.20 4.39
N ARG A 28 -28.06 -4.77 3.14
CA ARG A 28 -27.06 -4.11 2.31
C ARG A 28 -26.59 -2.78 2.92
N ALA A 29 -27.51 -1.96 3.42
CA ALA A 29 -27.20 -0.70 4.09
C ALA A 29 -26.36 -0.93 5.37
N GLN A 30 -26.64 -1.99 6.13
CA GLN A 30 -25.84 -2.38 7.29
C GLN A 30 -24.41 -2.81 6.88
N LEU A 31 -24.27 -3.67 5.86
CA LEU A 31 -22.97 -4.09 5.36
C LEU A 31 -22.15 -2.92 4.80
N TYR A 32 -22.80 -1.96 4.16
CA TYR A 32 -22.15 -0.75 3.67
C TYR A 32 -21.59 0.09 4.83
N ARG A 33 -22.37 0.33 5.89
CA ARG A 33 -21.90 1.04 7.09
C ARG A 33 -20.71 0.35 7.76
N GLN A 34 -20.80 -0.96 7.98
CA GLN A 34 -19.68 -1.76 8.52
C GLN A 34 -18.42 -1.67 7.64
N THR A 35 -18.59 -1.62 6.32
CA THR A 35 -17.47 -1.46 5.39
C THR A 35 -16.81 -0.09 5.54
N LEU A 36 -17.59 0.98 5.70
CA LEU A 36 -17.06 2.33 5.95
C LEU A 36 -16.33 2.43 7.29
N GLU A 37 -16.87 1.83 8.35
CA GLU A 37 -16.20 1.73 9.66
C GLU A 37 -14.84 1.02 9.53
N GLY A 38 -14.81 -0.08 8.79
CA GLY A 38 -13.57 -0.81 8.50
C GLY A 38 -12.54 0.03 7.74
N ILE A 39 -12.97 0.85 6.77
CA ILE A 39 -12.09 1.80 6.06
C ILE A 39 -11.49 2.81 7.05
N GLY A 40 -12.32 3.37 7.93
CA GLY A 40 -11.88 4.31 8.96
C GLY A 40 -10.88 3.70 9.95
N GLU A 41 -11.06 2.43 10.31
CA GLU A 41 -10.10 1.69 11.14
C GLU A 41 -8.75 1.50 10.42
N GLN A 42 -8.75 1.12 9.14
CA GLN A 42 -7.50 1.00 8.37
C GLN A 42 -6.79 2.34 8.28
N ASN A 43 -7.51 3.44 8.02
CA ASN A 43 -6.95 4.78 7.98
C ASN A 43 -6.29 5.18 9.31
N ARG A 44 -6.95 4.93 10.45
CA ARG A 44 -6.37 5.20 11.77
C ARG A 44 -5.07 4.42 12.00
N ARG A 45 -5.02 3.15 11.59
CA ARG A 45 -3.80 2.33 11.69
C ARG A 45 -2.67 2.84 10.81
N MET A 46 -2.96 3.23 9.57
CA MET A 46 -1.96 3.83 8.69
C MET A 46 -1.40 5.13 9.26
N GLU A 47 -2.27 6.00 9.83
CA GLU A 47 -1.82 7.25 10.44
C GLU A 47 -0.89 6.99 11.64
N SER A 48 -1.22 6.01 12.50
CA SER A 48 -0.33 5.58 13.57
C SER A 48 1.03 5.07 13.07
N MET A 49 1.07 4.42 11.90
CA MET A 49 2.31 3.93 11.30
C MET A 49 3.10 4.99 10.53
N ARG A 50 2.47 6.11 10.17
CA ARG A 50 3.10 7.18 9.38
C ARG A 50 4.33 7.73 10.06
N VAL A 51 4.25 8.01 11.37
CA VAL A 51 5.38 8.50 12.17
C VAL A 51 6.53 7.48 12.18
N ALA A 52 6.22 6.18 12.31
CA ALA A 52 7.25 5.14 12.26
C ALA A 52 7.92 5.06 10.88
N LEU A 53 7.15 5.25 9.80
CA LEU A 53 7.69 5.27 8.44
C LEU A 53 8.59 6.48 8.22
N GLU A 54 8.18 7.67 8.66
CA GLU A 54 8.98 8.90 8.57
C GLU A 54 10.30 8.77 9.36
N LEU A 55 10.27 8.17 10.56
CA LEU A 55 11.48 7.88 11.33
C LEU A 55 12.40 6.89 10.62
N ALA A 56 11.85 5.80 10.07
CA ALA A 56 12.64 4.82 9.34
C ALA A 56 13.24 5.40 8.05
N GLN A 57 12.54 6.32 7.38
CA GLN A 57 13.07 7.07 6.24
C GLN A 57 14.23 7.97 6.68
N ALA A 58 14.09 8.71 7.78
CA ALA A 58 15.17 9.56 8.30
C ALA A 58 16.44 8.76 8.61
N GLU A 59 16.30 7.55 9.18
CA GLU A 59 17.43 6.64 9.37
C GLU A 59 18.07 6.22 8.04
N VAL A 60 17.28 5.86 7.03
CA VAL A 60 17.82 5.54 5.70
C VAL A 60 18.63 6.72 5.13
N TRP A 61 18.15 7.95 5.26
CA TRP A 61 18.87 9.15 4.82
C TRP A 61 20.23 9.30 5.51
N ASN A 62 20.28 9.09 6.83
CA ASN A 62 21.52 9.24 7.62
C ASN A 62 22.59 8.20 7.27
N TRP A 63 22.17 7.04 6.75
CA TRP A 63 23.05 5.88 6.55
C TRP A 63 23.17 5.44 5.08
N ALA A 64 22.58 6.17 4.13
CA ALA A 64 22.48 5.75 2.73
C ALA A 64 23.84 5.41 2.09
N ASP A 65 24.91 6.13 2.45
CA ASP A 65 26.26 5.96 1.91
C ASP A 65 27.11 4.88 2.62
N VAL A 66 26.59 4.31 3.70
CA VAL A 66 27.26 3.23 4.45
C VAL A 66 26.69 1.88 3.99
N ALA A 67 27.53 0.85 3.90
CA ALA A 67 27.09 -0.52 3.62
C ALA A 67 26.40 -1.17 4.84
N ASN A 68 25.50 -0.44 5.49
CA ASN A 68 24.71 -0.90 6.62
C ASN A 68 23.30 -1.29 6.14
N PRO A 69 22.94 -2.58 6.17
CA PRO A 69 21.62 -3.04 5.70
C PRO A 69 20.50 -2.77 6.72
N ARG A 70 20.82 -2.44 7.98
CA ARG A 70 19.85 -2.33 9.07
C ARG A 70 18.79 -1.23 8.82
N PRO A 71 19.15 0.03 8.48
CA PRO A 71 18.16 1.07 8.23
C PRO A 71 17.18 0.70 7.11
N TRP A 72 17.68 0.05 6.06
CA TRP A 72 16.84 -0.47 4.98
C TRP A 72 15.92 -1.59 5.43
N ALA A 73 16.39 -2.51 6.28
CA ALA A 73 15.55 -3.56 6.85
C ALA A 73 14.40 -2.97 7.68
N ASP A 74 14.68 -2.00 8.54
CA ASP A 74 13.69 -1.34 9.39
C ASP A 74 12.69 -0.50 8.57
N TYR A 75 13.18 0.19 7.53
CA TYR A 75 12.34 0.89 6.56
C TYR A 75 11.38 -0.05 5.83
N PHE A 76 11.88 -1.12 5.21
CA PHE A 76 11.02 -2.05 4.47
C PHE A 76 10.10 -2.87 5.38
N ALA A 77 10.51 -3.14 6.62
CA ALA A 77 9.63 -3.74 7.62
C ALA A 77 8.43 -2.84 7.95
N THR A 78 8.67 -1.54 8.08
CA THR A 78 7.62 -0.56 8.35
C THR A 78 6.74 -0.34 7.12
N LEU A 79 7.36 -0.17 5.95
CA LEU A 79 6.67 0.01 4.68
C LEU A 79 5.77 -1.17 4.33
N SER A 80 6.20 -2.42 4.61
CA SER A 80 5.38 -3.61 4.38
C SER A 80 4.07 -3.55 5.18
N VAL A 81 4.14 -3.12 6.44
CA VAL A 81 2.95 -3.01 7.32
C VAL A 81 2.01 -1.91 6.82
N VAL A 82 2.54 -0.76 6.41
CA VAL A 82 1.75 0.33 5.83
C VAL A 82 1.02 -0.14 4.57
N HIS A 83 1.71 -0.84 3.68
CA HIS A 83 1.09 -1.36 2.46
C HIS A 83 0.07 -2.49 2.72
N ASP A 84 0.27 -3.32 3.74
CA ASP A 84 -0.72 -4.32 4.14
C ASP A 84 -2.03 -3.65 4.59
N PHE A 85 -1.95 -2.58 5.39
CA PHE A 85 -3.12 -1.78 5.76
C PHE A 85 -3.76 -1.10 4.55
N ASN A 86 -2.95 -0.60 3.61
CA ASN A 86 -3.45 -0.02 2.36
C ASN A 86 -4.22 -1.08 1.53
N VAL A 87 -3.69 -2.29 1.36
CA VAL A 87 -4.38 -3.40 0.69
C VAL A 87 -5.69 -3.74 1.40
N GLY A 88 -5.69 -3.77 2.75
CA GLY A 88 -6.89 -3.95 3.56
C GLY A 88 -7.94 -2.87 3.28
N ARG A 89 -7.54 -1.60 3.27
CA ARG A 89 -8.39 -0.46 2.93
C ARG A 89 -8.99 -0.60 1.54
N GLU A 90 -8.17 -0.88 0.52
CA GLU A 90 -8.63 -0.93 -0.87
C GLU A 90 -9.57 -2.11 -1.16
N LYS A 91 -9.41 -3.23 -0.45
CA LYS A 91 -10.40 -4.32 -0.47
C LYS A 91 -11.77 -3.85 0.03
N LEU A 92 -11.79 -3.03 1.09
CA LEU A 92 -13.02 -2.47 1.66
C LEU A 92 -13.61 -1.38 0.75
N VAL A 93 -12.80 -0.50 0.17
CA VAL A 93 -13.25 0.51 -0.82
C VAL A 93 -13.93 -0.19 -2.00
N ARG A 94 -13.29 -1.20 -2.59
CA ARG A 94 -13.90 -2.00 -3.67
C ARG A 94 -15.22 -2.63 -3.25
N ARG A 95 -15.31 -3.16 -2.02
CA ARG A 95 -16.56 -3.71 -1.47
C ARG A 95 -17.63 -2.63 -1.32
N ALA A 96 -17.28 -1.44 -0.84
CA ALA A 96 -18.17 -0.30 -0.68
C ALA A 96 -18.74 0.14 -2.05
N THR A 97 -17.89 0.20 -3.07
CA THR A 97 -18.28 0.49 -4.47
C THR A 97 -19.33 -0.50 -5.00
N LEU A 98 -19.15 -1.80 -4.72
CA LEU A 98 -20.11 -2.84 -5.10
C LEU A 98 -21.43 -2.72 -4.34
N LEU A 99 -21.37 -2.49 -3.02
CA LEU A 99 -22.56 -2.37 -2.16
C LEU A 99 -23.39 -1.12 -2.49
N LYS A 100 -22.74 -0.01 -2.81
CA LYS A 100 -23.40 1.23 -3.25
C LYS A 100 -23.90 1.17 -4.70
N GLN A 101 -23.64 0.06 -5.41
CA GLN A 101 -23.97 -0.13 -6.83
C GLN A 101 -23.44 1.00 -7.72
N MET A 102 -22.21 1.46 -7.46
CA MET A 102 -21.64 2.54 -8.26
C MET A 102 -21.44 2.12 -9.72
N GLY A 103 -21.29 3.11 -10.60
CA GLY A 103 -21.07 2.90 -12.03
C GLY A 103 -19.87 1.99 -12.34
N SER A 104 -19.84 1.45 -13.56
CA SER A 104 -18.75 0.58 -14.03
C SER A 104 -17.38 1.25 -13.92
N GLY A 105 -17.27 2.54 -14.22
CA GLY A 105 -16.02 3.31 -14.10
C GLY A 105 -15.44 3.25 -12.68
N ALA A 106 -16.23 3.58 -11.66
CA ALA A 106 -15.76 3.55 -10.27
C ALA A 106 -15.41 2.13 -9.78
N ARG A 107 -16.02 1.09 -10.36
CA ARG A 107 -15.66 -0.31 -10.10
C ARG A 107 -14.32 -0.69 -10.71
N VAL A 108 -14.05 -0.23 -11.93
CA VAL A 108 -12.77 -0.43 -12.62
C VAL A 108 -11.65 0.30 -11.87
N GLU A 109 -11.89 1.55 -11.48
CA GLU A 109 -10.95 2.35 -10.71
C GLU A 109 -10.60 1.69 -9.37
N ALA A 110 -11.61 1.31 -8.57
CA ALA A 110 -11.36 0.64 -7.29
C ALA A 110 -10.64 -0.72 -7.44
N ALA A 111 -10.84 -1.42 -8.56
CA ALA A 111 -10.09 -2.64 -8.86
C ALA A 111 -8.63 -2.33 -9.26
N SER A 112 -8.42 -1.28 -10.05
CA SER A 112 -7.09 -0.80 -10.42
C SER A 112 -6.30 -0.42 -9.18
N VAL A 113 -6.82 0.48 -8.33
CA VAL A 113 -6.16 0.96 -7.10
C VAL A 113 -5.81 -0.20 -6.15
N LEU A 114 -6.71 -1.20 -6.00
CA LEU A 114 -6.40 -2.40 -5.23
C LEU A 114 -5.24 -3.20 -5.81
N ASN A 115 -5.11 -3.29 -7.14
CA ASN A 115 -3.98 -3.97 -7.76
C ASN A 115 -2.68 -3.19 -7.56
N GLN A 116 -2.72 -1.85 -7.66
CA GLN A 116 -1.55 -1.01 -7.36
C GLN A 116 -1.08 -1.21 -5.91
N ALA A 117 -2.02 -1.20 -4.94
CA ALA A 117 -1.71 -1.43 -3.54
C ALA A 117 -1.06 -2.79 -3.28
N LYS A 118 -1.52 -3.84 -3.97
CA LYS A 118 -0.92 -5.19 -3.86
C LYS A 118 0.49 -5.24 -4.45
N ALA A 119 0.72 -4.58 -5.59
CA ALA A 119 2.04 -4.55 -6.21
C ALA A 119 3.05 -3.83 -5.30
N ALA A 120 2.67 -2.70 -4.71
CA ALA A 120 3.48 -1.99 -3.73
C ALA A 120 3.77 -2.83 -2.46
N ALA A 121 2.76 -3.55 -1.94
CA ALA A 121 2.93 -4.45 -0.80
C ALA A 121 3.91 -5.60 -1.10
N ALA A 122 3.80 -6.21 -2.29
CA ALA A 122 4.69 -7.28 -2.71
C ALA A 122 6.15 -6.80 -2.80
N TYR A 123 6.37 -5.64 -3.43
CA TYR A 123 7.69 -5.03 -3.51
C TYR A 123 8.31 -4.81 -2.12
N ALA A 124 7.58 -4.16 -1.20
CA ALA A 124 8.08 -3.90 0.14
C ALA A 124 8.39 -5.19 0.92
N GLN A 125 7.54 -6.21 0.80
CA GLN A 125 7.74 -7.50 1.47
C GLN A 125 8.96 -8.27 0.94
N GLU A 126 9.22 -8.23 -0.37
CA GLU A 126 10.42 -8.86 -0.93
C GLU A 126 11.70 -8.14 -0.53
N MET A 127 11.70 -6.81 -0.59
CA MET A 127 12.84 -5.98 -0.17
C MET A 127 13.14 -6.17 1.32
N LYS A 128 12.11 -6.19 2.17
CA LYS A 128 12.21 -6.55 3.59
C LYS A 128 12.94 -7.88 3.78
N GLY A 129 12.53 -8.93 3.07
CA GLY A 129 13.15 -10.25 3.17
C GLY A 129 14.61 -10.28 2.72
N ILE A 130 15.01 -9.42 1.79
CA ILE A 130 16.42 -9.29 1.37
C ILE A 130 17.23 -8.57 2.46
N PHE A 131 16.78 -7.40 2.91
CA PHE A 131 17.54 -6.62 3.88
C PHE A 131 17.62 -7.28 5.25
N PHE A 132 16.58 -7.99 5.70
CA PHE A 132 16.68 -8.80 6.92
C PHE A 132 17.78 -9.87 6.84
N ARG A 133 17.92 -10.55 5.69
CA ARG A 133 18.99 -11.53 5.49
C ARG A 133 20.37 -10.88 5.51
N LEU A 134 20.52 -9.73 4.85
CA LEU A 134 21.77 -8.97 4.88
C LEU A 134 22.11 -8.48 6.29
N THR A 135 21.13 -8.02 7.07
CA THR A 135 21.31 -7.62 8.47
C THR A 135 21.71 -8.79 9.36
N ASP A 136 21.10 -9.96 9.19
CA ASP A 136 21.46 -11.17 9.94
C ASP A 136 22.89 -11.63 9.63
N LEU A 137 23.29 -11.57 8.35
CA LEU A 137 24.66 -11.87 7.96
C LEU A 137 25.66 -10.83 8.50
N ASP A 138 25.33 -9.54 8.41
CA ASP A 138 26.16 -8.47 8.96
C ASP A 138 26.39 -8.65 10.47
N ALA A 139 25.34 -8.98 11.23
CA ALA A 139 25.44 -9.23 12.66
C ALA A 139 26.33 -10.45 13.01
N LYS A 140 26.40 -11.45 12.13
CA LYS A 140 27.18 -12.68 12.34
C LYS A 140 28.64 -12.54 11.95
N VAL A 141 28.92 -11.92 10.80
CA VAL A 141 30.26 -11.93 10.19
C VAL A 141 30.73 -10.58 9.67
N GLY A 142 29.86 -9.57 9.63
CA GLY A 142 30.10 -8.26 9.02
C GLY A 142 30.12 -8.31 7.49
N LEU A 143 29.59 -7.26 6.85
CA LEU A 143 29.58 -7.13 5.39
C LEU A 143 30.85 -6.49 4.82
N ILE A 144 32.01 -7.11 5.11
CA ILE A 144 33.31 -6.68 4.58
C ILE A 144 33.79 -7.71 3.55
N PRO A 145 33.92 -7.37 2.25
CA PRO A 145 34.21 -8.33 1.18
C PRO A 145 35.44 -9.24 1.43
N SER A 146 36.49 -8.71 2.04
CA SER A 146 37.73 -9.44 2.37
C SER A 146 37.60 -10.38 3.57
N LYS A 147 36.57 -10.24 4.39
CA LYS A 147 36.31 -11.11 5.56
C LYS A 147 35.30 -12.22 5.27
N LEU A 148 34.58 -12.13 4.14
CA LEU A 148 33.59 -13.12 3.76
C LEU A 148 34.24 -14.32 3.05
N SER A 149 33.74 -15.51 3.36
CA SER A 149 34.04 -16.71 2.56
C SER A 149 33.46 -16.57 1.14
N PRO A 150 33.92 -17.38 0.16
CA PRO A 150 33.36 -17.35 -1.19
C PRO A 150 31.84 -17.58 -1.23
N SER A 151 31.31 -18.48 -0.38
CA SER A 151 29.87 -18.75 -0.31
C SER A 151 29.10 -17.57 0.27
N GLN A 152 29.60 -16.94 1.33
CA GLN A 152 28.98 -15.76 1.93
C GLN A 152 29.00 -14.56 0.97
N ARG A 153 30.11 -14.38 0.24
CA ARG A 153 30.21 -13.33 -0.79
C ARG A 153 29.19 -13.56 -1.90
N ALA A 154 29.04 -14.79 -2.38
CA ALA A 154 28.04 -15.14 -3.38
C ALA A 154 26.60 -14.91 -2.88
N GLU A 155 26.32 -15.20 -1.60
CA GLU A 155 25.03 -14.92 -0.97
C GLU A 155 24.72 -13.41 -0.95
N VAL A 156 25.68 -12.58 -0.50
CA VAL A 156 25.52 -11.12 -0.48
C VAL A 156 25.33 -10.56 -1.88
N GLN A 157 26.16 -10.96 -2.85
CA GLN A 157 26.02 -10.55 -4.24
C GLN A 157 24.65 -10.94 -4.81
N GLY A 158 24.19 -12.17 -4.55
CA GLY A 158 22.88 -12.65 -5.00
C GLY A 158 21.73 -11.86 -4.40
N ALA A 159 21.82 -11.51 -3.11
CA ALA A 159 20.84 -10.66 -2.43
C ALA A 159 20.79 -9.26 -3.02
N LEU A 160 21.93 -8.61 -3.24
CA LEU A 160 22.03 -7.27 -3.82
C LEU A 160 21.53 -7.23 -5.27
N LYS A 161 21.92 -8.22 -6.09
CA LYS A 161 21.42 -8.36 -7.47
C LYS A 161 19.91 -8.54 -7.52
N ARG A 162 19.35 -9.35 -6.61
CA ARG A 162 17.89 -9.51 -6.51
C ARG A 162 17.21 -8.19 -6.12
N ALA A 163 17.78 -7.43 -5.18
CA ALA A 163 17.24 -6.13 -4.79
C ALA A 163 17.23 -5.13 -5.95
N LEU A 164 18.31 -5.09 -6.74
CA LEU A 164 18.39 -4.27 -7.97
C LEU A 164 17.31 -4.67 -8.98
N SER A 165 17.15 -5.96 -9.25
CA SER A 165 16.11 -6.44 -10.18
C SER A 165 14.69 -6.08 -9.72
N LEU A 166 14.41 -6.14 -8.41
CA LEU A 166 13.13 -5.74 -7.84
C LEU A 166 12.91 -4.23 -7.95
N LEU A 167 13.97 -3.45 -7.72
CA LEU A 167 13.92 -2.00 -7.89
C LEU A 167 13.64 -1.60 -9.35
N ASP A 168 14.28 -2.26 -10.31
CA ASP A 168 14.02 -2.03 -11.74
C ASP A 168 12.59 -2.39 -12.13
N GLU A 169 12.08 -3.51 -11.64
CA GLU A 169 10.69 -3.89 -11.87
C GLU A 169 9.72 -2.88 -11.25
N HIS A 170 9.99 -2.43 -10.03
CA HIS A 170 9.19 -1.40 -9.37
C HIS A 170 9.17 -0.09 -10.17
N ARG A 171 10.33 0.34 -10.71
CA ARG A 171 10.43 1.51 -11.60
C ARG A 171 9.61 1.34 -12.87
N ARG A 172 9.64 0.16 -13.49
CA ARG A 172 8.78 -0.14 -14.66
C ARG A 172 7.30 -0.04 -14.32
N GLN A 173 6.90 -0.56 -13.16
CA GLN A 173 5.52 -0.49 -12.69
C GLN A 173 5.07 0.95 -12.43
N ILE A 174 5.93 1.80 -11.84
CA ILE A 174 5.66 3.23 -11.69
C ILE A 174 5.52 3.92 -13.05
N ALA A 175 6.48 3.71 -13.96
CA ALA A 175 6.46 4.31 -15.29
C ALA A 175 5.23 3.90 -16.12
N ALA A 176 4.73 2.68 -15.92
CA ALA A 176 3.50 2.17 -16.52
C ALA A 176 2.21 2.67 -15.83
N GLY A 177 2.31 3.48 -14.77
CA GLY A 177 1.17 3.93 -13.97
C GLY A 177 0.49 2.81 -13.17
N SER A 178 1.18 1.67 -13.01
CA SER A 178 0.70 0.51 -12.24
C SER A 178 0.93 0.65 -10.74
N ILE A 179 1.78 1.59 -10.33
CA ILE A 179 1.99 2.01 -8.95
C ILE A 179 2.03 3.53 -8.92
N HIS A 180 1.35 4.13 -7.95
CA HIS A 180 1.51 5.54 -7.64
C HIS A 180 2.72 5.75 -6.73
N GLU A 181 3.57 6.72 -7.07
CA GLU A 181 4.76 7.11 -6.31
C GLU A 181 4.58 8.56 -5.84
N SER A 182 4.78 8.81 -4.54
CA SER A 182 4.87 10.17 -4.01
C SER A 182 6.28 10.74 -4.18
N ASP A 183 6.44 12.06 -4.09
CA ASP A 183 7.77 12.69 -4.21
C ASP A 183 8.75 12.16 -3.15
N ASN A 184 8.28 11.92 -1.92
CA ASN A 184 9.09 11.36 -0.85
C ASN A 184 9.49 9.89 -1.15
N ASP A 185 8.56 9.08 -1.66
CA ASP A 185 8.87 7.70 -2.06
C ASP A 185 9.92 7.67 -3.19
N ARG A 186 9.82 8.62 -4.12
CA ARG A 186 10.78 8.80 -5.22
C ARG A 186 12.18 9.09 -4.70
N GLU A 187 12.32 9.99 -3.73
CA GLU A 187 13.62 10.33 -3.14
C GLU A 187 14.25 9.13 -2.43
N VAL A 188 13.47 8.42 -1.60
CA VAL A 188 13.95 7.20 -0.92
C VAL A 188 14.33 6.12 -1.93
N ARG A 189 13.59 5.98 -3.03
CA ARG A 189 13.92 5.06 -4.12
C ARG A 189 15.25 5.42 -4.78
N MET A 190 15.52 6.71 -5.02
CA MET A 190 16.79 7.17 -5.59
C MET A 190 17.97 6.91 -4.64
N LEU A 191 17.78 7.08 -3.33
CA LEU A 191 18.78 6.68 -2.34
C LEU A 191 19.05 5.18 -2.36
N LEU A 192 18.00 4.38 -2.48
CA LEU A 192 18.12 2.93 -2.56
C LEU A 192 18.91 2.51 -3.79
N GLU A 193 18.61 3.11 -4.95
CA GLU A 193 19.32 2.88 -6.19
C GLU A 193 20.82 3.14 -6.01
N ARG A 194 21.17 4.32 -5.50
CA ARG A 194 22.55 4.69 -5.20
C ARG A 194 23.20 3.71 -4.21
N HIS A 195 22.53 3.39 -3.11
CA HIS A 195 23.02 2.47 -2.09
C HIS A 195 23.33 1.10 -2.70
N LEU A 196 22.37 0.50 -3.41
CA LEU A 196 22.53 -0.82 -4.02
C LEU A 196 23.64 -0.82 -5.07
N SER A 197 23.74 0.20 -5.92
CA SER A 197 24.83 0.30 -6.90
C SER A 197 26.21 0.41 -6.24
N VAL A 198 26.35 1.25 -5.21
CA VAL A 198 27.62 1.43 -4.49
C VAL A 198 28.01 0.17 -3.72
N VAL A 199 27.06 -0.43 -3.00
CA VAL A 199 27.34 -1.61 -2.16
C VAL A 199 27.59 -2.84 -3.04
N ALA A 200 26.81 -3.07 -4.10
CA ALA A 200 27.02 -4.18 -5.03
C ALA A 200 28.43 -4.13 -5.66
N GLY A 201 28.89 -2.95 -6.08
CA GLY A 201 30.23 -2.77 -6.65
C GLY A 201 31.36 -3.19 -5.71
N ARG A 202 31.18 -3.08 -4.38
CA ARG A 202 32.17 -3.54 -3.39
C ARG A 202 32.32 -5.05 -3.36
N PHE A 203 31.26 -5.78 -3.72
CA PHE A 203 31.29 -7.24 -3.71
C PHE A 203 31.66 -7.83 -5.07
N GLU A 204 31.56 -7.10 -6.18
CA GLU A 204 31.90 -7.60 -7.53
C GLU A 204 33.41 -7.67 -7.82
N GLY A 205 34.23 -6.89 -7.12
CA GLY A 205 35.66 -6.70 -7.43
C GLY A 205 36.67 -7.54 -6.63
N GLY A 206 36.29 -8.71 -6.09
CA GLY A 206 37.19 -9.50 -5.23
C GLY A 206 37.13 -11.00 -5.43
#